data_AF-A0AAV4GGR7-F1
#
_entry.id   AF-A0AAV4GGR7-F1
#
_cell.length_a   1.000
_cell.length_b   1.000
_cell.length_c   1.000
_cell.angle_alpha   90.00
_cell.angle_beta   90.00
_cell.angle_gamma   90.00
#
_symmetry.space_group_name_H-M   'P 1'
#
loop_
_entity.id
_entity.type
_entity.pdbx_description
1 polymer ?
#
loop_
_entity_poly.entity_id
_entity_poly.type
_entity_poly.pdbx_seq_one_letter_code
_entity_poly.pdbx_strand_id
1 'polypeptide(L)'
;MYVLELSWTIERRLLCRSLRDYVPQCQLLDCVHGAVLSHDLDRGGEFGGSRCLWPTYAVVKQHGSGGQVPLCWCMQVLAAFSELSIWNVKMRTVERHQCVIELTVRPKGSSHGTVIEHLEDAYSEGQGSGDGSSSHGTVIEHREDAYSEGQGSGDGGSSHGTAIEYREDAY
;
A
#
# COMPACT_ATOMS: atom_id res chain seq x y z
N MET A 1 27.65 16.65 16.48
CA MET A 1 26.42 16.06 15.92
C MET A 1 25.64 15.41 17.05
N TYR A 2 24.32 15.58 17.07
CA TYR A 2 23.44 15.00 18.09
C TYR A 2 22.11 14.64 17.44
N VAL A 3 21.41 13.69 18.06
CA VAL A 3 20.10 13.23 17.61
C VAL A 3 19.05 13.80 18.54
N LEU A 4 18.07 14.49 17.98
CA LEU A 4 16.85 14.91 18.66
C LEU A 4 15.80 13.84 18.42
N GLU A 5 15.22 13.31 19.50
CA GLU A 5 14.04 12.44 19.45
C GLU A 5 12.83 13.25 19.92
N LEU A 6 11.89 13.49 19.01
CA LEU A 6 10.67 14.22 19.27
C LEU A 6 9.58 13.24 19.67
N SER A 7 8.75 13.63 20.63
CA SER A 7 7.57 12.86 21.04
C SER A 7 6.31 13.51 20.46
N TRP A 8 5.34 12.69 20.07
CA TRP A 8 4.02 13.15 19.58
C TRP A 8 4.04 13.95 18.27
N THR A 9 5.10 13.80 17.47
CA THR A 9 5.25 14.39 16.13
C THR A 9 5.40 13.28 15.10
N ILE A 10 5.12 13.57 13.82
CA ILE A 10 5.30 12.58 12.74
C ILE A 10 6.80 12.35 12.48
N GLU A 11 7.57 13.43 12.52
CA GLU A 11 9.02 13.42 12.47
C GLU A 11 9.56 12.97 13.82
N ARG A 12 10.13 11.77 13.87
CA ARG A 12 10.53 11.16 15.14
C ARG A 12 11.97 11.49 15.50
N ARG A 13 12.91 11.35 14.56
CA ARG A 13 14.34 11.51 14.83
C ARG A 13 14.96 12.48 13.85
N LEU A 14 15.62 13.52 14.39
CA LEU A 14 16.33 14.53 13.63
C LEU A 14 17.83 14.51 13.99
N LEU A 15 18.69 14.70 13.00
CA LEU A 15 20.13 14.77 13.13
C LEU A 15 20.62 16.20 12.90
N CYS A 16 21.15 16.80 13.95
CA CYS A 16 21.61 18.18 13.92
C CYS A 16 23.15 18.22 14.05
N ARG A 17 23.80 19.17 13.38
CA ARG A 17 25.27 19.26 13.39
C ARG A 17 25.76 19.92 14.67
N SER A 18 25.05 20.95 15.13
CA SER A 18 25.36 21.79 16.30
C SER A 18 24.12 22.11 17.14
N LEU A 19 24.28 22.21 18.47
CA LEU A 19 23.19 22.57 19.41
C LEU A 19 22.61 23.98 19.14
N ARG A 20 23.26 24.76 18.28
CA ARG A 20 22.81 26.09 17.84
C ARG A 20 22.03 26.06 16.53
N ASP A 21 21.97 24.92 15.85
CA ASP A 21 21.22 24.78 14.60
C ASP A 21 19.71 24.88 14.91
N TYR A 22 18.97 25.53 14.01
CA TYR A 22 17.51 25.53 14.11
C TYR A 22 16.97 24.15 13.73
N VAL A 23 15.93 23.70 14.41
CA VAL A 23 15.33 22.37 14.18
C VAL A 23 15.00 22.11 12.69
N PRO A 24 14.43 23.06 11.92
CA PRO A 24 14.17 22.87 10.49
C PRO A 24 15.42 22.65 9.61
N GLN A 25 16.60 23.02 10.10
CA GLN A 25 17.88 22.81 9.39
C GLN A 25 18.47 21.43 9.68
N CYS A 26 17.89 20.68 10.63
CA CYS A 26 18.33 19.33 10.94
C CYS A 26 17.85 18.33 9.90
N GLN A 27 18.63 17.27 9.71
CA GLN A 27 18.30 16.21 8.77
C GLN A 27 17.33 15.23 9.42
N LEU A 28 16.19 14.99 8.79
CA LEU A 28 15.25 13.95 9.22
C LEU A 28 15.85 12.55 9.00
N LEU A 29 15.89 11.74 10.06
CA LEU A 29 16.43 10.37 10.04
C LEU A 29 15.33 9.31 10.03
N ASP A 30 14.25 9.54 10.76
CA ASP A 30 13.22 8.53 11.00
C ASP A 30 11.85 9.16 11.21
N CYS A 31 10.84 8.46 10.74
CA CYS A 31 9.44 8.82 10.90
C CYS A 31 8.80 7.98 12.01
N VAL A 32 7.65 8.43 12.51
CA VAL A 32 6.81 7.56 13.34
C VAL A 32 6.34 6.34 12.57
N HIS A 33 5.99 5.29 13.31
CA HIS A 33 5.51 4.05 12.74
C HIS A 33 4.31 4.30 11.80
N GLY A 34 4.44 3.86 10.54
CA GLY A 34 3.43 4.02 9.49
C GLY A 34 3.45 5.33 8.72
N ALA A 35 4.33 6.27 9.06
CA ALA A 35 4.69 7.35 8.16
C ALA A 35 5.86 6.92 7.25
N VAL A 36 5.88 7.47 6.05
CA VAL A 36 6.91 7.23 5.03
C VAL A 36 7.78 8.46 4.91
N LEU A 37 9.10 8.26 4.88
CA LEU A 37 10.06 9.33 4.64
C LEU A 37 10.03 9.72 3.16
N SER A 38 9.73 10.99 2.90
CA SER A 38 9.77 11.56 1.56
C SER A 38 10.92 12.55 1.45
N HIS A 39 11.71 12.41 0.38
CA HIS A 39 12.72 13.37 -0.02
C HIS A 39 12.16 14.21 -1.16
N ASP A 40 11.66 15.40 -0.81
CA ASP A 40 11.19 16.36 -1.81
C ASP A 40 12.26 17.43 -1.98
N LEU A 41 13.04 17.30 -3.05
CA LEU A 41 14.09 18.25 -3.39
C LEU A 41 13.52 19.55 -3.99
N ASP A 42 12.31 19.48 -4.56
CA ASP A 42 11.73 20.57 -5.35
C ASP A 42 10.85 21.49 -4.51
N ARG A 43 10.23 20.97 -3.45
CA ARG A 43 9.51 21.75 -2.44
C ARG A 43 10.28 21.67 -1.14
N GLY A 44 11.15 22.64 -0.89
CA GLY A 44 11.99 22.72 0.31
C GLY A 44 11.25 22.23 1.56
N GLY A 45 11.54 20.98 1.95
CA GLY A 45 10.87 20.32 3.06
C GLY A 45 11.27 20.93 4.41
N GLU A 46 10.48 20.64 5.43
CA GLU A 46 10.59 21.25 6.76
C GLU A 46 11.89 20.86 7.50
N PHE A 47 12.54 19.75 7.15
CA PHE A 47 13.73 19.23 7.84
C PHE A 47 14.85 18.84 6.88
N GLY A 48 15.65 19.82 6.47
CA GLY A 48 16.77 19.59 5.56
C GLY A 48 16.36 18.98 4.21
N GLY A 49 15.17 19.35 3.70
CA GLY A 49 14.63 18.84 2.44
C GLY A 49 13.93 17.48 2.52
N SER A 50 13.63 17.00 3.73
CA SER A 50 12.87 15.76 3.93
C SER A 50 11.66 16.01 4.83
N ARG A 51 10.61 15.18 4.68
CA ARG A 51 9.40 15.21 5.51
C ARG A 51 8.79 13.82 5.69
N CYS A 52 8.01 13.62 6.75
CA CYS A 52 7.28 12.38 6.97
C CYS A 52 5.83 12.51 6.52
N LEU A 53 5.32 11.52 5.80
CA LEU A 53 3.96 11.54 5.24
C LEU A 53 3.18 10.30 5.68
N TRP A 54 1.90 10.47 6.01
CA TRP A 54 0.99 9.35 6.15
C TRP A 54 0.27 9.11 4.82
N PRO A 55 0.64 8.06 4.07
CA PRO A 55 -0.04 7.78 2.82
C PRO A 55 -1.49 7.39 3.12
N THR A 56 -2.45 8.07 2.49
CA THR A 56 -3.88 7.72 2.54
C THR A 56 -4.24 6.76 1.42
N TYR A 57 -3.53 6.83 0.28
CA TYR A 57 -3.71 5.92 -0.84
C TYR A 57 -2.38 5.48 -1.44
N ALA A 58 -2.37 4.24 -1.94
CA ALA A 58 -1.39 3.74 -2.89
C ALA A 58 -2.09 3.47 -4.21
N VAL A 59 -1.50 3.98 -5.30
CA VAL A 59 -1.99 3.71 -6.65
C VAL A 59 -0.99 2.80 -7.35
N VAL A 60 -1.45 1.61 -7.77
CA VAL A 60 -0.64 0.67 -8.54
C VAL A 60 -0.88 0.95 -10.02
N LYS A 61 0.19 1.32 -10.71
CA LYS A 61 0.18 1.59 -12.15
C LYS A 61 1.19 0.69 -12.85
N GLN A 62 0.85 0.22 -14.04
CA GLN A 62 1.80 -0.45 -14.91
C GLN A 62 2.75 0.60 -15.50
N HIS A 63 4.05 0.37 -15.41
CA HIS A 63 5.01 1.25 -16.07
C HIS A 63 5.01 0.95 -17.58
N GLY A 64 4.78 1.98 -18.40
CA GLY A 64 4.70 1.84 -19.87
C GLY A 64 3.27 1.83 -20.42
N SER A 65 3.18 1.97 -21.75
CA SER A 65 2.00 2.39 -22.52
C SER A 65 0.70 1.62 -22.25
N GLY A 66 -0.20 2.21 -21.46
CA GLY A 66 -1.66 2.04 -21.55
C GLY A 66 -2.23 0.65 -21.26
N GLY A 67 -1.43 -0.29 -20.77
CA GLY A 67 -1.89 -1.63 -20.41
C GLY A 67 -2.85 -1.63 -19.22
N GLN A 68 -3.68 -2.67 -19.12
CA GLN A 68 -4.51 -2.91 -17.95
C GLN A 68 -3.67 -3.56 -16.86
N VAL A 69 -3.70 -2.99 -15.64
CA VAL A 69 -3.03 -3.60 -14.48
C VAL A 69 -3.74 -4.91 -14.14
N PRO A 70 -3.05 -6.07 -14.17
CA PRO A 70 -3.67 -7.33 -13.81
C PRO A 70 -4.15 -7.32 -12.36
N LEU A 71 -5.36 -7.81 -12.09
CA LEU A 71 -5.92 -7.88 -10.73
C LEU A 71 -4.99 -8.63 -9.76
N CYS A 72 -4.29 -9.66 -10.26
CA CYS A 72 -3.31 -10.41 -9.47
C CYS A 72 -2.22 -9.50 -8.87
N TRP A 73 -1.74 -8.50 -9.61
CA TRP A 73 -0.74 -7.55 -9.11
C TRP A 73 -1.32 -6.65 -8.03
N CYS A 74 -2.56 -6.19 -8.19
CA CYS A 74 -3.27 -5.42 -7.17
C CYS A 74 -3.40 -6.21 -5.87
N MET A 75 -3.75 -7.50 -5.97
CA MET A 75 -3.88 -8.38 -4.81
C MET A 75 -2.53 -8.66 -4.14
N GLN A 76 -1.45 -8.81 -4.92
CA GLN A 76 -0.10 -8.96 -4.36
C GLN A 76 0.33 -7.71 -3.58
N VAL A 77 0.09 -6.52 -4.13
CA VAL A 77 0.41 -5.27 -3.42
C VAL A 77 -0.46 -5.12 -2.17
N LEU A 78 -1.77 -5.40 -2.26
CA LEU A 78 -2.68 -5.37 -1.12
C LEU A 78 -2.21 -6.33 -0.01
N ALA A 79 -1.85 -7.57 -0.36
CA ALA A 79 -1.35 -8.57 0.58
C ALA A 79 -0.04 -8.11 1.25
N ALA A 80 0.91 -7.58 0.47
CA ALA A 80 2.16 -7.06 0.99
C ALA A 80 1.95 -5.93 2.02
N PHE A 81 1.04 -4.99 1.75
CA PHE A 81 0.71 -3.96 2.75
C PHE A 81 0.01 -4.53 4.00
N SER A 82 -0.81 -5.56 3.83
CA SER A 82 -1.48 -6.24 4.94
C SER A 82 -0.50 -6.93 5.89
N GLU A 83 0.52 -7.61 5.33
CA GLU A 83 1.55 -8.32 6.10
C GLU A 83 2.41 -7.40 6.97
N LEU A 84 2.62 -6.15 6.53
CA LEU A 84 3.34 -5.17 7.33
C LEU A 84 2.64 -4.87 8.66
N SER A 85 1.34 -5.11 8.78
CA SER A 85 0.52 -4.90 9.99
C SER A 85 0.49 -3.45 10.51
N ILE A 86 1.01 -2.51 9.71
CA ILE A 86 1.07 -1.08 10.01
C ILE A 86 -0.21 -0.36 9.62
N TRP A 87 -0.82 -0.76 8.49
CA TRP A 87 -2.01 -0.14 7.92
C TRP A 87 -3.16 -1.14 7.86
N ASN A 88 -4.38 -0.64 8.04
CA ASN A 88 -5.58 -1.25 7.51
C ASN A 88 -5.62 -0.92 6.03
N VAL A 89 -5.78 -1.96 5.20
CA VAL A 89 -5.75 -1.84 3.75
C VAL A 89 -7.09 -2.22 3.17
N LYS A 90 -7.61 -1.39 2.27
CA LYS A 90 -8.86 -1.64 1.56
C LYS A 90 -8.68 -1.32 0.07
N MET A 91 -9.02 -2.25 -0.80
CA MET A 91 -9.06 -1.97 -2.25
C MET A 91 -10.36 -1.22 -2.55
N ARG A 92 -10.28 -0.01 -3.10
CA ARG A 92 -11.47 0.80 -3.43
C ARG A 92 -11.97 0.57 -4.84
N THR A 93 -11.09 0.70 -5.81
CA THR A 93 -11.48 0.74 -7.22
C THR A 93 -10.42 0.03 -8.05
N VAL A 94 -10.88 -0.81 -8.96
CA VAL A 94 -10.08 -1.36 -10.05
C VAL A 94 -10.56 -0.69 -11.33
N GLU A 95 -9.88 0.36 -11.74
CA GLU A 95 -10.10 0.98 -13.04
C GLU A 95 -9.28 0.23 -14.10
N ARG A 96 -9.62 0.40 -15.38
CA ARG A 96 -8.98 -0.33 -16.49
C ARG A 96 -7.46 -0.20 -16.55
N HIS A 97 -6.83 0.73 -15.83
CA HIS A 97 -5.38 0.97 -15.87
C HIS A 97 -4.72 1.12 -14.50
N GLN A 98 -5.46 1.00 -13.40
CA GLN A 98 -4.90 1.17 -12.07
C GLN A 98 -5.83 0.56 -11.01
N CYS A 99 -5.24 0.18 -9.88
CA CYS A 99 -5.99 -0.08 -8.67
C CYS A 99 -5.58 0.88 -7.56
N VAL A 100 -6.58 1.34 -6.82
CA VAL A 100 -6.42 2.26 -5.70
C VAL A 100 -6.61 1.49 -4.41
N ILE A 101 -5.59 1.50 -3.57
CA ILE A 101 -5.57 0.90 -2.25
C ILE A 101 -5.63 2.04 -1.23
N GLU A 102 -6.68 2.06 -0.43
CA GLU A 102 -6.83 2.96 0.71
C GLU A 102 -6.06 2.38 1.91
N LEU A 103 -5.28 3.26 2.54
CA LEU A 103 -4.41 2.95 3.66
C LEU A 103 -4.85 3.77 4.87
N THR A 104 -5.06 3.11 6.00
CA THR A 104 -5.38 3.78 7.27
C THR A 104 -4.46 3.24 8.35
N VAL A 105 -3.73 4.12 9.06
CA VAL A 105 -2.80 3.70 10.11
C VAL A 105 -3.53 2.89 11.19
N ARG A 106 -2.99 1.73 11.55
CA ARG A 106 -3.51 0.94 12.67
C ARG A 106 -3.07 1.58 14.00
N PRO A 107 -4.01 1.91 14.91
CA PRO A 107 -3.63 2.36 16.24
C PRO A 107 -2.85 1.26 16.96
N LYS A 108 -1.67 1.62 17.49
CA LYS A 108 -0.83 0.68 18.24
C LYS A 108 -1.59 0.25 19.51
N GLY A 109 -1.99 -1.02 19.57
CA GLY A 109 -2.79 -1.59 20.67
C GLY A 109 -4.18 -2.08 20.28
N SER A 110 -4.61 -1.87 19.04
CA SER A 110 -5.84 -2.48 18.52
C SER A 110 -5.53 -3.88 17.97
N SER A 111 -5.79 -4.91 18.77
CA SER A 111 -5.69 -6.32 18.35
C SER A 111 -6.94 -6.75 17.57
N HIS A 112 -7.28 -6.04 16.51
CA HIS A 112 -8.35 -6.46 15.60
C HIS A 112 -7.74 -7.28 14.46
N GLY A 113 -8.19 -8.54 14.33
CA GLY A 113 -7.85 -9.40 13.20
C GLY A 113 -8.20 -8.74 11.88
N THR A 114 -7.39 -9.00 10.84
CA THR A 114 -7.63 -8.50 9.49
C THR A 114 -8.94 -9.09 8.96
N VAL A 115 -10.04 -8.35 9.07
CA VAL A 115 -11.27 -8.69 8.35
C VAL A 115 -11.05 -8.24 6.91
N ILE A 116 -10.78 -9.20 6.04
CA ILE A 116 -10.93 -8.98 4.60
C ILE A 116 -12.44 -8.90 4.40
N GLU A 117 -13.00 -7.69 4.48
CA GLU A 117 -14.38 -7.47 4.05
C GLU A 117 -14.43 -7.84 2.57
N HIS A 118 -15.05 -8.99 2.29
CA HIS A 118 -15.30 -9.45 0.94
C HIS A 118 -16.03 -8.34 0.17
N LEU A 119 -15.43 -7.90 -0.92
CA LEU A 119 -15.98 -6.92 -1.85
C LEU A 119 -17.20 -7.56 -2.56
N GLU A 120 -18.39 -7.45 -1.97
CA GLU A 120 -19.65 -7.96 -2.57
C GLU A 120 -20.37 -6.93 -3.45
N ASP A 121 -19.80 -5.76 -3.70
CA ASP A 121 -20.49 -4.72 -4.46
C ASP A 121 -20.14 -4.70 -5.96
N ALA A 122 -21.17 -5.01 -6.75
CA ALA A 122 -21.45 -4.54 -8.11
C ALA A 122 -20.77 -5.22 -9.31
N TYR A 123 -21.09 -6.51 -9.52
CA TYR A 123 -21.44 -6.94 -10.88
C TYR A 123 -22.96 -6.77 -11.06
N SER A 124 -23.38 -5.59 -11.55
CA SER A 124 -24.73 -5.41 -12.08
C SER A 124 -24.84 -6.18 -13.40
N GLU A 125 -25.10 -7.48 -13.32
CA GLU A 125 -25.57 -8.25 -14.47
C GLU A 125 -26.99 -7.78 -14.84
N GLY A 126 -27.19 -7.48 -16.12
CA GLY A 126 -28.50 -7.12 -16.65
C GLY A 126 -29.50 -8.26 -16.41
N GLN A 127 -30.62 -7.93 -15.79
CA GLN A 127 -31.72 -8.85 -15.52
C GLN A 127 -32.26 -9.48 -16.83
N GLY A 128 -32.00 -10.78 -16.99
CA GLY A 128 -32.87 -11.69 -17.73
C GLY A 128 -33.78 -12.41 -16.73
N SER A 129 -35.09 -12.20 -16.83
CA SER A 129 -36.09 -12.83 -15.96
C SER A 129 -36.12 -14.36 -16.17
N GLY A 130 -35.85 -15.12 -15.12
CA GLY A 130 -36.02 -16.56 -15.10
C GLY A 130 -36.35 -17.04 -13.69
N ASP A 131 -37.62 -17.42 -13.48
CA ASP A 131 -38.09 -18.08 -12.26
C ASP A 131 -37.47 -19.48 -12.15
N GLY A 132 -36.78 -19.76 -11.05
CA GLY A 132 -36.12 -21.06 -10.84
C GLY A 132 -35.65 -21.29 -9.41
N SER A 133 -36.32 -22.23 -8.75
CA SER A 133 -36.15 -22.67 -7.35
C SER A 133 -34.77 -23.24 -6.95
N SER A 134 -34.46 -23.05 -5.65
CA SER A 134 -33.93 -24.03 -4.69
C SER A 134 -32.43 -24.38 -4.65
N SER A 135 -31.85 -24.05 -3.48
CA SER A 135 -30.94 -24.83 -2.62
C SER A 135 -29.69 -25.50 -3.21
N HIS A 136 -28.52 -25.17 -2.64
CA HIS A 136 -27.64 -26.10 -1.92
C HIS A 136 -26.41 -25.33 -1.40
N GLY A 137 -26.08 -25.51 -0.11
CA GLY A 137 -24.86 -24.99 0.50
C GLY A 137 -23.67 -25.89 0.14
N THR A 138 -22.56 -25.28 -0.24
CA THR A 138 -21.32 -25.98 -0.60
C THR A 138 -20.28 -25.76 0.49
N VAL A 139 -19.87 -26.84 1.15
CA VAL A 139 -18.70 -26.90 2.03
C VAL A 139 -17.48 -27.10 1.12
N ILE A 140 -16.49 -26.21 1.22
CA ILE A 140 -15.20 -26.35 0.52
C ILE A 140 -14.18 -26.90 1.52
N GLU A 141 -13.86 -28.18 1.42
CA GLU A 141 -12.66 -28.77 2.03
C GLU A 141 -11.45 -28.47 1.14
N HIS A 142 -10.41 -27.86 1.73
CA HIS A 142 -9.13 -27.65 1.08
C HIS A 142 -8.34 -28.97 1.08
N ARG A 143 -8.09 -29.50 -0.12
CA ARG A 143 -7.20 -30.62 -0.38
C ARG A 143 -5.84 -30.09 -0.82
N GLU A 144 -4.79 -30.45 -0.08
CA GLU A 144 -3.40 -30.19 -0.45
C GLU A 144 -2.98 -31.22 -1.50
N ASP A 145 -2.60 -30.78 -2.70
CA ASP A 145 -1.96 -31.64 -3.69
C ASP A 145 -0.62 -31.04 -4.16
N ALA A 146 0.29 -31.98 -4.43
CA ALA A 146 1.74 -31.88 -4.52
C ALA A 146 2.31 -31.01 -5.66
N TYR A 147 3.50 -30.48 -5.39
CA TYR A 147 4.40 -29.81 -6.34
C TYR A 147 4.94 -30.79 -7.38
N SER A 148 4.99 -30.37 -8.66
CA SER A 148 5.83 -30.99 -9.70
C SER A 148 6.79 -29.94 -10.23
N GLU A 149 8.10 -30.25 -10.18
CA GLU A 149 9.17 -29.45 -10.75
C GLU A 149 9.16 -29.56 -12.28
N GLY A 150 9.04 -28.42 -12.95
CA GLY A 150 9.27 -28.29 -14.39
C GLY A 150 10.43 -27.34 -14.65
N GLN A 151 11.58 -27.88 -15.06
CA GLN A 151 12.70 -27.11 -15.59
C GLN A 151 12.35 -26.59 -16.99
N GLY A 152 12.34 -25.27 -17.16
CA GLY A 152 12.20 -24.60 -18.44
C GLY A 152 13.12 -23.39 -18.51
N SER A 153 14.20 -23.51 -19.28
CA SER A 153 15.08 -22.40 -19.67
C SER A 153 14.47 -21.63 -20.84
N GLY A 154 14.45 -20.29 -20.78
CA GLY A 154 14.00 -19.46 -21.90
C GLY A 154 14.02 -17.96 -21.62
N ASP A 155 15.07 -17.32 -22.13
CA ASP A 155 15.25 -15.94 -22.63
C ASP A 155 14.25 -14.80 -22.36
N GLY A 156 14.84 -13.61 -22.15
CA GLY A 156 14.28 -12.33 -22.60
C GLY A 156 13.47 -11.54 -21.58
N GLY A 157 14.05 -11.23 -20.42
CA GLY A 157 13.40 -10.42 -19.39
C GLY A 157 13.15 -8.97 -19.82
N SER A 158 11.98 -8.71 -20.41
CA SER A 158 11.36 -7.38 -20.40
C SER A 158 11.04 -7.02 -18.96
N SER A 159 11.87 -6.16 -18.35
CA SER A 159 11.67 -5.70 -16.97
C SER A 159 10.47 -4.76 -16.92
N HIS A 160 9.28 -5.32 -16.71
CA HIS A 160 8.09 -4.54 -16.39
C HIS A 160 8.21 -4.02 -14.95
N GLY A 161 8.69 -2.79 -14.79
CA GLY A 161 8.70 -2.10 -13.52
C GLY A 161 7.26 -1.82 -13.04
N THR A 162 7.03 -1.96 -11.75
CA THR A 162 5.80 -1.46 -11.10
C THR A 162 6.15 -0.16 -10.41
N ALA A 163 5.37 0.89 -10.63
CA ALA A 163 5.50 2.15 -9.90
C ALA A 163 4.36 2.24 -8.88
N ILE A 164 4.73 2.54 -7.63
CA ILE A 164 3.77 2.84 -6.55
C ILE A 164 3.85 4.35 -6.32
N GLU A 165 2.74 5.03 -6.57
CA GLU A 165 2.61 6.46 -6.32
C GLU A 165 1.76 6.68 -5.07
N TYR A 166 2.23 7.55 -4.17
CA TYR A 166 1.52 7.96 -2.96
C TYR A 166 0.89 9.33 -3.21
N ARG A 167 -0.40 9.48 -2.89
CA ARG A 167 -1.10 10.76 -2.99
C ARG A 167 -1.49 11.24 -1.60
N GLU A 168 -1.22 12.52 -1.33
CA GLU A 168 -1.66 13.21 -0.12
C GLU A 168 -3.01 13.89 -0.38
N ASP A 169 -3.96 13.74 0.53
CA ASP A 169 -5.08 14.66 0.63
C ASP A 169 -4.65 15.84 1.51
N ALA A 170 -4.77 17.06 0.99
CA ALA A 170 -4.56 18.26 1.80
C ALA A 170 -5.71 18.34 2.83
N TYR A 171 -5.37 18.22 4.12
CA TYR A 171 -6.28 18.50 5.23
C TYR A 171 -6.55 20.00 5.36
#